data_AF-A0A2R3J368-F1
#
_entry.id   AF-A0A2R3J368-F1
#
_cell.length_a   1.000
_cell.length_b   1.000
_cell.length_c   1.000
_cell.angle_alpha   90.00
_cell.angle_beta   90.00
_cell.angle_gamma   90.00
#
_symmetry.space_group_name_H-M   'P 1'
#
loop_
_entity.id
_entity.type
_entity.pdbx_description
1 polymer ?
#
loop_
_entity_poly.entity_id
_entity_poly.type
_entity_poly.pdbx_seq_one_letter_code
_entity_poly.pdbx_strand_id
1 'polypeptide(L)' 'MDTLAQALRRGYRLARHRQQTRRALLELEAAELKDIGLSAEQAREEASRPFWQAGSPRGRNA' A
#
# COMPACT_ATOMS: atom_id res chain seq x y z
N MET A 1 -16.31 -24.93 -14.38
CA MET A 1 -16.37 -23.61 -15.06
C MET A 1 -15.87 -22.52 -14.11
N ASP A 2 -14.74 -22.73 -13.41
CA ASP A 2 -14.49 -22.01 -12.13
C ASP A 2 -13.06 -21.46 -11.94
N THR A 3 -12.23 -21.52 -12.98
CA THR A 3 -10.84 -21.03 -12.92
C THR A 3 -10.79 -19.50 -12.99
N LEU A 4 -11.59 -18.89 -13.86
CA LEU A 4 -11.68 -17.43 -14.01
C LEU A 4 -12.22 -16.77 -12.73
N ALA A 5 -13.30 -17.31 -12.16
CA ALA A 5 -13.88 -16.80 -10.92
C ALA A 5 -12.90 -16.91 -9.73
N GLN A 6 -12.16 -18.03 -9.63
CA GLN A 6 -11.11 -18.16 -8.61
C GLN A 6 -9.95 -17.18 -8.82
N ALA A 7 -9.49 -16.99 -10.06
CA ALA A 7 -8.42 -16.05 -10.39
C ALA A 7 -8.83 -14.62 -10.03
N LEU A 8 -10.05 -14.21 -10.41
CA LEU A 8 -10.61 -12.90 -10.05
C LEU A 8 -10.73 -12.73 -8.53
N ARG A 9 -11.21 -13.75 -7.80
CA ARG A 9 -11.32 -13.69 -6.34
C ARG A 9 -9.95 -13.63 -5.64
N ARG A 10 -8.92 -14.30 -6.18
CA ARG A 10 -7.54 -14.19 -5.68
C ARG A 10 -6.97 -12.80 -5.94
N GLY A 11 -7.12 -12.29 -7.16
CA GLY A 11 -6.67 -10.95 -7.54
C GLY A 11 -7.34 -9.86 -6.71
N TYR A 12 -8.66 -9.93 -6.53
CA TYR A 12 -9.42 -9.00 -5.69
C TYR A 12 -8.95 -9.02 -4.23
N ARG A 13 -8.74 -10.21 -3.64
CA ARG A 13 -8.23 -10.32 -2.26
C ARG A 13 -6.85 -9.68 -2.11
N LEU A 14 -5.95 -9.90 -3.06
CA LEU A 14 -4.62 -9.30 -3.05
C LEU A 14 -4.67 -7.78 -3.20
N ALA A 15 -5.48 -7.28 -4.14
CA ALA A 15 -5.69 -5.85 -4.36
C ALA A 15 -6.28 -5.17 -3.10
N ARG A 16 -7.30 -5.79 -2.48
CA ARG A 16 -7.89 -5.30 -1.23
C ARG A 16 -6.86 -5.27 -0.10
N HIS A 17 -6.08 -6.33 0.08
CA HIS A 17 -5.05 -6.38 1.12
C HIS A 17 -4.01 -5.28 0.93
N ARG A 18 -3.48 -5.11 -0.29
CA ARG A 18 -2.52 -4.03 -0.60
C ARG A 18 -3.10 -2.65 -0.32
N GLN A 19 -4.36 -2.42 -0.68
CA GLN A 19 -5.01 -1.14 -0.41
C GLN A 19 -5.20 -0.89 1.10
N GLN A 20 -5.55 -1.93 1.87
CA GLN A 20 -5.70 -1.83 3.32
C GLN A 20 -4.38 -1.48 3.99
N THR A 21 -3.29 -2.20 3.66
CA THR A 21 -1.96 -1.91 4.21
C THR A 21 -1.49 -0.50 3.87
N ARG A 22 -1.78 -0.01 2.65
CA ARG A 22 -1.45 1.37 2.27
C ARG A 22 -2.21 2.43 3.06
N ARG A 23 -3.49 2.19 3.33
CA ARG A 23 -4.30 3.13 4.14
C ARG A 23 -3.88 3.12 5.60
N ALA A 24 -3.36 2.01 6.12
CA ALA A 24 -2.81 1.96 7.48
C ALA A 24 -1.67 2.97 7.69
N LEU A 25 -0.94 3.37 6.64
CA LEU A 25 0.07 4.44 6.75
C LEU A 25 -0.53 5.80 7.16
N LEU A 26 -1.82 6.03 6.91
CA LEU A 26 -2.52 7.25 7.35
C LEU A 26 -2.94 7.21 8.81
N GLU A 27 -2.94 6.02 9.42
CA GLU A 27 -3.33 5.81 10.82
C GLU A 27 -2.10 5.91 11.75
N LEU A 28 -0.88 5.84 11.20
CA LEU A 28 0.37 5.97 11.95
C LEU A 28 0.67 7.41 12.30
N GLU A 29 1.26 7.61 13.49
CA GLU A 29 1.79 8.89 13.92
C GLU A 29 3.09 9.24 13.18
N ALA A 30 3.44 10.54 13.17
CA ALA A 30 4.65 11.02 12.50
C ALA A 30 5.94 10.37 13.05
N ALA A 31 5.97 9.98 14.32
CA ALA A 31 7.10 9.26 14.92
C ALA A 31 7.22 7.83 14.36
N GLU A 32 6.11 7.10 14.29
CA GLU A 32 6.07 5.73 13.76
C GLU A 32 6.40 5.69 12.26
N LEU A 33 5.94 6.69 11.50
CA LEU A 33 6.33 6.86 10.10
C LEU A 33 7.83 7.09 9.96
N LYS A 34 8.42 7.89 10.84
CA LYS A 34 9.86 8.15 10.85
C LYS A 34 10.67 6.90 11.18
N ASP A 35 10.18 6.04 12.08
CA ASP A 35 10.84 4.78 12.43
C ASP A 35 10.96 3.82 11.24
N ILE A 36 10.02 3.88 10.29
CA ILE A 36 10.05 3.13 9.02
C ILE A 36 10.65 3.94 7.85
N GLY A 37 11.22 5.11 8.13
CA GLY A 37 11.88 5.96 7.13
C GLY A 37 10.93 6.70 6.17
N LEU A 38 9.67 6.90 6.56
CA LEU A 38 8.67 7.63 5.78
C LEU A 38 8.34 9.00 6.40
N SER A 39 8.15 9.99 5.55
CA SER A 39 7.52 11.25 5.95
C SER A 39 5.99 11.13 5.89
N ALA A 40 5.28 12.00 6.62
CA ALA A 40 3.82 12.08 6.55
C ALA A 40 3.29 12.39 5.14
N GLU A 41 4.07 13.12 4.33
CA GLU A 41 3.74 13.39 2.93
C GLU A 41 3.88 12.13 2.07
N GLN A 42 4.99 11.39 2.22
CA GLN A 42 5.21 10.12 1.53
C GLN A 42 4.16 9.06 1.92
N ALA A 43 3.75 9.03 3.19
CA ALA A 43 2.66 8.17 3.66
C ALA A 43 1.33 8.49 2.97
N ARG A 44 1.00 9.78 2.80
CA ARG A 44 -0.20 10.21 2.06
C ARG A 44 -0.12 9.88 0.58
N GLU A 45 1.03 10.10 -0.05
CA GLU A 45 1.26 9.71 -1.43
C GLU A 45 1.07 8.20 -1.59
N GLU A 46 1.74 7.36 -0.79
CA GLU A 46 1.63 5.91 -0.89
C GLU A 46 0.22 5.41 -0.58
N ALA A 47 -0.49 6.03 0.37
CA ALA A 47 -1.89 5.71 0.67
C ALA A 47 -2.86 6.03 -0.47
N SER A 48 -2.58 7.08 -1.25
CA SER A 48 -3.39 7.50 -2.40
C SER A 48 -3.13 6.68 -3.66
N ARG A 49 -2.05 5.87 -3.69
CA ARG A 49 -1.64 5.16 -4.90
C ARG A 49 -2.55 3.98 -5.22
N PRO A 50 -2.86 3.78 -6.51
CA PRO A 50 -3.65 2.64 -6.93
C PRO A 50 -2.90 1.31 -6.69
N PHE A 51 -3.66 0.25 -6.43
CA PHE A 51 -3.13 -1.07 -6.02
C PHE A 51 -2.17 -1.72 -7.03
N TRP A 52 -2.26 -1.37 -8.31
CA TRP A 52 -1.42 -1.92 -9.39
C TRP A 52 -0.04 -1.26 -9.50
N GLN A 53 0.16 -0.09 -8.87
CA GLN A 53 1.44 0.58 -8.90
C GLN A 53 2.28 0.08 -7.72
N ALA A 54 3.42 -0.57 -7.98
CA ALA A 54 4.37 -0.92 -6.91
C ALA A 54 4.99 0.35 -6.31
N GLY A 55 5.28 0.32 -5.00
CA GLY A 55 5.94 1.40 -4.28
C GLY A 55 7.15 1.89 -5.08
N SER A 56 7.17 3.19 -5.39
CA SER A 56 8.29 3.81 -6.08
C SER A 56 9.51 3.71 -5.17
N PRO A 57 10.70 3.34 -5.68
CA PRO A 57 11.91 3.28 -4.86
C PRO A 57 12.32 4.63 -4.27
N ARG A 58 11.66 5.73 -4.67
CA ARG A 58 11.89 7.12 -4.24
C ARG A 58 11.66 7.38 -2.73
N GLY A 59 11.21 6.39 -1.96
CA GLY A 59 11.06 6.48 -0.49
C GLY A 59 12.23 5.89 0.31
N ARG A 60 13.22 5.23 -0.32
CA ARG A 60 14.43 4.79 0.39
C ARG A 60 15.49 5.87 0.28
N ASN A 61 15.50 6.85 1.18
CA ASN A 61 16.63 7.75 1.32
C ASN A 61 17.09 7.80 2.78
N ALA A 62 18.36 7.40 2.93
CA ALA A 62 19.25 7.40 4.10
C ALA A 62 18.98 6.35 5.17
#